data_AF-A0A3D0FPD0-F1
#
_entry.id   AF-A0A3D0FPD0-F1
#
_cell.length_a   1.000
_cell.length_b   1.000
_cell.length_c   1.000
_cell.angle_alpha   90.00
_cell.angle_beta   90.00
_cell.angle_gamma   90.00
#
_symmetry.space_group_name_H-M   'P 1'
#
loop_
_entity.id
_entity.type
_entity.pdbx_description
1 polymer ?
#
loop_
_entity_poly.entity_id
_entity_poly.type
_entity_poly.pdbx_seq_one_letter_code
_entity_poly.pdbx_strand_id
1 'polypeptide(L)'
;MAKISTLQPAVVYISGKAARKDKVYFRKAYGKTIMVRVDNPYTGPLTDDQKAINTKFTTIQAQVKALPTSDPEKYAALSRKFKNQRKYVSLNGYIFAQLWREAQQANSQGD
;
A
#
# COMPACT_ATOMS: atom_id res chain seq x y z
N MET A 1 -34.03 7.67 -15.85
CA MET A 1 -33.55 7.12 -14.56
C MET A 1 -32.15 6.56 -14.78
N ALA A 2 -31.12 7.13 -14.13
CA ALA A 2 -29.78 6.56 -14.22
C ALA A 2 -29.73 5.27 -13.38
N LYS A 3 -29.42 4.13 -14.02
CA LYS A 3 -29.14 2.87 -13.31
C LYS A 3 -27.91 3.09 -12.44
N ILE A 4 -28.11 3.23 -11.12
CA ILE A 4 -27.04 3.14 -10.14
C ILE A 4 -26.66 1.67 -10.08
N SER A 5 -25.64 1.27 -10.85
CA SER A 5 -25.00 -0.02 -10.64
C SER A 5 -24.31 0.03 -9.29
N THR A 6 -24.84 -0.69 -8.31
CA THR A 6 -24.09 -1.05 -7.10
C THR A 6 -22.85 -1.80 -7.55
N LEU A 7 -21.72 -1.10 -7.62
CA LEU A 7 -20.40 -1.72 -7.59
C LEU A 7 -20.40 -2.54 -6.30
N GLN A 8 -20.43 -3.86 -6.40
CA GLN A 8 -20.22 -4.78 -5.27
C GLN A 8 -19.05 -4.23 -4.44
N PRO A 9 -19.10 -4.31 -3.09
CA PRO A 9 -18.10 -3.66 -2.25
C PRO A 9 -16.77 -4.41 -2.40
N ALA A 10 -16.02 -4.10 -3.45
CA ALA A 10 -14.66 -4.53 -3.64
C ALA A 10 -13.85 -3.79 -2.57
N VAL A 11 -13.70 -4.42 -1.41
CA VAL A 11 -12.82 -3.96 -0.35
C VAL A 11 -11.42 -3.82 -0.97
N VAL A 12 -10.85 -2.63 -0.86
CA VAL A 12 -9.53 -2.28 -1.36
C VAL A 12 -8.62 -1.87 -0.22
N TYR A 13 -7.31 -2.01 -0.44
CA TYR A 13 -6.29 -1.63 0.53
C TYR A 13 -5.62 -0.33 0.13
N ILE A 14 -5.69 0.67 1.01
CA ILE A 14 -5.00 1.96 0.84
C ILE A 14 -4.09 2.15 2.04
N SER A 15 -2.78 2.15 1.80
CA SER A 15 -1.75 2.30 2.85
C SER A 15 -1.94 1.32 4.02
N GLY A 16 -2.24 0.05 3.71
CA GLY A 16 -2.46 -1.01 4.70
C GLY A 16 -3.85 -1.01 5.36
N LYS A 17 -4.70 -0.01 5.10
CA LYS A 17 -6.06 0.06 5.65
C LYS A 17 -7.08 -0.46 4.65
N ALA A 18 -7.99 -1.31 5.12
CA ALA A 18 -9.13 -1.76 4.33
C ALA A 18 -10.14 -0.62 4.16
N ALA A 19 -10.60 -0.42 2.93
CA ALA A 19 -11.60 0.58 2.57
C ALA A 19 -12.65 -0.01 1.62
N ARG A 20 -13.89 0.44 1.73
CA ARG A 20 -14.96 0.14 0.75
C ARG A 20 -14.97 1.21 -0.33
N LYS A 21 -15.16 0.75 -1.57
CA LYS A 21 -15.53 1.64 -2.68
C LYS A 21 -17.00 1.99 -2.54
N ASP A 22 -17.28 3.18 -2.04
CA ASP A 22 -18.68 3.60 -1.82
C ASP A 22 -19.22 4.37 -3.02
N LYS A 23 -18.53 5.43 -3.48
CA LYS A 23 -19.00 6.29 -4.58
C LYS A 23 -17.85 6.86 -5.41
N VAL A 24 -18.14 7.16 -6.67
CA VAL A 24 -17.27 7.95 -7.55
C VAL A 24 -18.03 9.21 -7.95
N TYR A 25 -17.40 10.38 -7.82
CA TYR A 25 -17.97 11.65 -8.28
C TYR A 25 -16.98 12.43 -9.13
N PHE A 26 -17.50 13.30 -9.99
CA PHE A 26 -16.71 14.21 -10.81
C PHE A 26 -16.67 15.57 -10.14
N ARG A 27 -15.48 16.16 -10.02
CA ARG A 27 -15.32 17.57 -9.60
C ARG A 27 -14.50 18.33 -10.63
N LYS A 28 -14.78 19.62 -10.80
CA LYS A 28 -13.91 20.52 -11.55
C LYS A 28 -12.82 21.05 -10.63
N ALA A 29 -11.56 20.88 -11.01
CA ALA A 29 -10.40 21.47 -10.34
C ALA A 29 -9.39 21.88 -11.41
N TYR A 30 -8.77 23.06 -11.25
CA TYR A 30 -7.75 23.57 -12.18
C TYR A 30 -8.21 23.59 -13.66
N GLY A 31 -9.48 23.96 -13.91
CA GLY A 31 -10.06 23.99 -15.26
C GLY A 31 -10.33 22.62 -15.89
N LYS A 32 -10.07 21.51 -15.19
CA LYS A 32 -10.29 20.15 -15.68
C LYS A 32 -11.34 19.41 -14.85
N THR A 33 -12.11 18.54 -15.49
CA THR A 33 -12.98 17.60 -14.78
C THR A 33 -12.13 16.42 -14.32
N ILE A 34 -12.05 16.21 -13.01
CA ILE A 34 -11.32 15.10 -12.40
C ILE A 34 -12.32 14.13 -11.75
N MET A 35 -12.06 12.84 -11.96
CA MET A 35 -12.82 11.76 -11.32
C MET A 35 -12.21 11.50 -9.95
N VAL A 36 -13.04 11.53 -8.91
CA VAL A 36 -12.62 11.29 -7.52
C VAL A 36 -13.39 10.08 -6.98
N ARG A 37 -12.66 9.15 -6.39
CA ARG A 37 -13.22 8.00 -5.69
C ARG A 37 -13.30 8.31 -4.19
N VAL A 38 -14.43 7.98 -3.58
CA VAL A 38 -14.61 8.01 -2.13
C VAL A 38 -14.41 6.59 -1.62
N ASP A 39 -13.30 6.39 -0.93
CA ASP A 39 -12.97 5.14 -0.27
C ASP A 39 -13.23 5.32 1.23
N ASN A 40 -14.28 4.66 1.75
CA ASN A 40 -14.65 4.75 3.16
C ASN A 40 -13.95 3.67 3.99
N PRO A 41 -13.48 3.96 5.22
CA PRO A 41 -12.86 2.95 6.07
C PRO A 41 -13.78 1.73 6.24
N TYR A 42 -13.27 0.53 5.98
CA TYR A 42 -14.04 -0.68 6.21
C TYR A 42 -14.09 -0.98 7.71
N THR A 43 -15.30 -1.03 8.26
CA THR A 43 -15.56 -1.25 9.69
C THR A 43 -16.08 -2.66 10.01
N GLY A 44 -16.16 -3.54 9.01
CA GLY A 44 -16.58 -4.93 9.21
C GLY A 44 -15.40 -5.82 9.65
N PRO A 45 -15.69 -7.08 10.06
CA PRO A 45 -14.64 -8.05 10.35
C PRO A 45 -13.82 -8.32 9.08
N LEU A 46 -12.50 -8.13 9.16
CA LEU A 46 -11.58 -8.48 8.09
C LEU A 46 -11.57 -10.00 7.88
N THR A 47 -11.54 -10.44 6.63
CA THR A 47 -11.28 -11.85 6.32
C THR A 47 -9.84 -12.23 6.72
N ASP A 48 -9.50 -13.51 6.75
CA ASP A 48 -8.18 -13.92 7.21
C ASP A 48 -7.05 -13.49 6.25
N ASP A 49 -7.30 -13.51 4.93
CA ASP A 49 -6.38 -12.94 3.93
C ASP A 49 -6.14 -11.45 4.16
N GLN A 50 -7.20 -10.74 4.50
CA GLN A 50 -7.20 -9.31 4.76
C GLN A 50 -6.40 -8.97 6.03
N LYS A 51 -6.56 -9.77 7.10
CA LYS A 51 -5.72 -9.67 8.30
C LYS A 51 -4.27 -9.98 7.97
N ALA A 52 -3.99 -11.02 7.18
CA ALA A 52 -2.63 -11.39 6.82
C ALA A 52 -1.91 -10.27 6.05
N ILE A 53 -2.59 -9.60 5.10
CA ILE A 53 -2.04 -8.44 4.39
C ILE A 53 -1.75 -7.28 5.35
N ASN A 54 -2.68 -6.97 6.25
CA ASN A 54 -2.51 -5.89 7.22
C ASN A 54 -1.33 -6.18 8.19
N THR A 55 -1.27 -7.38 8.74
CA THR A 55 -0.16 -7.82 9.61
C THR A 55 1.17 -7.74 8.88
N LYS A 56 1.26 -8.22 7.63
CA LYS A 56 2.48 -8.10 6.80
C LYS A 56 2.88 -6.63 6.63
N PHE A 57 1.93 -5.75 6.36
CA PHE A 57 2.17 -4.30 6.20
C PHE A 57 2.71 -3.67 7.48
N THR A 58 2.09 -3.94 8.62
CA THR A 58 2.53 -3.41 9.91
C THR A 58 3.91 -3.94 10.29
N THR A 59 4.20 -5.21 10.02
CA THR A 59 5.51 -5.82 10.29
C THR A 59 6.61 -5.17 9.46
N ILE A 60 6.39 -5.01 8.15
CA ILE A 60 7.38 -4.37 7.28
C ILE A 60 7.57 -2.90 7.66
N GLN A 61 6.50 -2.20 8.04
CA GLN A 61 6.62 -0.82 8.51
C GLN A 61 7.49 -0.72 9.77
N ALA A 62 7.34 -1.66 10.72
CA ALA A 62 8.19 -1.73 11.89
C ALA A 62 9.65 -2.05 11.51
N GLN A 63 9.87 -2.98 10.59
CA GLN A 63 11.20 -3.31 10.08
C GLN A 63 11.88 -2.12 9.42
N VAL A 64 11.18 -1.33 8.59
CA VAL A 64 11.75 -0.13 7.96
C VAL A 64 12.26 0.87 9.01
N LYS A 65 11.50 1.03 10.12
CA LYS A 65 11.90 1.92 11.22
C LYS A 65 13.09 1.39 12.02
N ALA A 66 13.16 0.08 12.22
CA ALA A 66 14.23 -0.57 12.97
C ALA A 66 15.51 -0.76 12.15
N LEU A 67 15.41 -0.85 10.82
CA LEU A 67 16.49 -1.20 9.91
C LEU A 67 17.79 -0.39 10.10
N PRO A 68 17.75 0.95 10.32
CA PRO A 68 18.98 1.72 10.55
C PRO A 68 19.78 1.25 11.76
N THR A 69 19.12 0.68 12.77
CA THR A 69 19.73 0.22 14.02
C THR A 69 19.96 -1.29 14.03
N SER A 70 19.04 -2.06 13.45
CA SER A 70 19.11 -3.53 13.46
C SER A 70 20.07 -4.09 12.41
N ASP A 71 20.17 -3.45 11.25
CA ASP A 71 21.04 -3.86 10.15
C ASP A 71 21.53 -2.62 9.37
N PRO A 72 22.51 -1.90 9.95
CA PRO A 72 23.02 -0.65 9.37
C PRO A 72 23.68 -0.88 8.00
N GLU A 73 24.24 -2.06 7.75
CA GLU A 73 24.87 -2.39 6.47
C GLU A 73 23.83 -2.52 5.35
N LYS A 74 22.74 -3.26 5.59
CA LYS A 74 21.62 -3.34 4.64
C LYS A 74 20.99 -1.98 4.42
N TYR A 75 20.82 -1.17 5.48
CA TYR A 75 20.32 0.19 5.36
C TYR A 75 21.20 1.07 4.48
N ALA A 76 22.53 1.02 4.68
CA ALA A 76 23.48 1.78 3.87
C ALA A 76 23.48 1.34 2.40
N ALA A 77 23.43 0.03 2.14
CA ALA A 77 23.36 -0.51 0.78
C ALA A 77 22.08 -0.06 0.04
N LEU A 78 20.92 -0.13 0.71
CA LEU A 78 19.66 0.36 0.16
C LEU A 78 19.67 1.88 -0.05
N SER A 79 20.29 2.64 0.85
CA SER A 79 20.45 4.08 0.71
C SER A 79 21.28 4.47 -0.50
N ARG A 80 22.35 3.73 -0.81
CA ARG A 80 23.14 3.94 -2.04
C ARG A 80 22.32 3.63 -3.29
N LYS A 81 21.58 2.51 -3.30
CA LYS A 81 20.71 2.15 -4.42
C LYS A 81 19.57 3.17 -4.62
N PHE A 82 19.07 3.77 -3.54
CA PHE A 82 18.04 4.81 -3.60
C PHE A 82 18.52 6.07 -4.36
N LYS A 83 19.79 6.45 -4.21
CA LYS A 83 20.37 7.61 -4.92
C LYS A 83 20.36 7.45 -6.44
N ASN A 84 20.42 6.21 -6.92
CA ASN A 84 20.52 5.90 -8.36
C ASN A 84 19.17 5.57 -9.00
N GLN A 85 18.07 5.55 -8.24
CA GLN A 85 16.73 5.27 -8.76
C GLN A 85 15.87 6.55 -8.77
N ARG A 86 14.87 6.60 -9.65
CA ARG A 86 13.92 7.73 -9.77
C ARG A 86 12.44 7.36 -9.56
N LYS A 87 12.18 6.09 -9.23
CA LYS A 87 10.82 5.54 -9.11
C LYS A 87 10.13 5.93 -7.80
N TYR A 88 10.89 6.04 -6.71
CA TYR A 88 10.38 6.31 -5.36
C TYR A 88 10.83 7.68 -4.88
N VAL A 89 9.89 8.41 -4.25
CA VAL A 89 10.08 9.80 -3.79
C VAL A 89 10.86 9.87 -2.47
N SER A 90 10.79 8.84 -1.63
CA SER A 90 11.45 8.81 -0.32
C SER A 90 12.23 7.52 -0.09
N LEU A 91 13.32 7.61 0.69
CA LEU A 91 14.16 6.48 1.04
C LEU A 91 13.38 5.41 1.80
N ASN A 92 12.58 5.81 2.80
CA ASN A 92 11.76 4.85 3.56
C ASN A 92 10.71 4.17 2.68
N GLY A 93 10.11 4.89 1.72
CA GLY A 93 9.18 4.30 0.75
C GLY A 93 9.88 3.30 -0.19
N TYR A 94 11.12 3.57 -0.57
CA TYR A 94 11.94 2.64 -1.33
C TYR A 94 12.30 1.39 -0.52
N ILE A 95 12.78 1.55 0.71
CA ILE A 95 13.13 0.43 1.60
C ILE A 95 11.89 -0.43 1.86
N PHE A 96 10.76 0.19 2.17
CA PHE A 96 9.49 -0.51 2.34
C PHE A 96 9.17 -1.36 1.11
N ALA A 97 9.26 -0.79 -0.09
CA ALA A 97 8.95 -1.52 -1.33
C ALA A 97 9.92 -2.68 -1.61
N GLN A 98 11.18 -2.57 -1.19
CA GLN A 98 12.14 -3.68 -1.30
C GLN A 98 11.78 -4.81 -0.34
N LEU A 99 11.59 -4.50 0.94
CA LEU A 99 11.22 -5.50 1.95
C LEU A 99 9.86 -6.16 1.62
N TRP A 100 8.91 -5.40 1.09
CA TRP A 100 7.64 -5.93 0.62
C TRP A 100 7.80 -6.92 -0.53
N ARG A 101 8.66 -6.62 -1.52
CA ARG A 101 8.96 -7.55 -2.61
C ARG A 101 9.68 -8.81 -2.13
N GLU A 102 10.67 -8.66 -1.25
CA GLU A 102 11.38 -9.79 -0.63
C GLU A 102 10.39 -10.72 0.09
N ALA A 103 9.46 -10.15 0.88
CA ALA A 103 8.42 -10.92 1.57
C ALA A 103 7.42 -11.60 0.62
N GLN A 104 7.20 -11.10 -0.59
CA GLN A 104 6.38 -11.78 -1.59
C GLN A 104 7.13 -12.93 -2.27
N GLN A 105 8.40 -12.74 -2.61
CA GLN A 105 9.24 -13.77 -3.22
C GLN A 105 9.46 -14.96 -2.29
N ALA A 106 9.62 -14.72 -0.99
CA ALA A 106 9.71 -15.79 0.02
C ALA A 106 8.48 -16.70 0.08
N ASN A 107 7.29 -16.18 -0.27
CA ASN A 107 6.05 -16.98 -0.35
C ASN A 107 5.89 -17.69 -1.70
N SER A 108 6.73 -17.39 -2.70
CA SER A 108 6.64 -17.97 -4.05
C SER A 108 7.65 -19.11 -4.31
N GLN A 109 8.51 -19.41 -3.33
CA GLN A 109 9.53 -20.48 -3.40
C GLN A 109 9.21 -21.67 -2.48
N GLY A 110 7.97 -21.76 -1.99
CA GLY A 110 7.53 -22.76 -1.01
C GLY A 110 6.41 -23.69 -1.50
N ASP A 111 6.16 -23.76 -2.81
CA ASP A 111 5.29 -24.76 -3.45
C ASP A 111 6.12 -25.65 -4.39
#